data_AF-A0A378IG97-F1
#
_entry.id   AF-A0A378IG97-F1
#
_cell.length_a   1.000
_cell.length_b   1.000
_cell.length_c   1.000
_cell.angle_alpha   90.00
_cell.angle_beta   90.00
_cell.angle_gamma   90.00
#
_symmetry.space_group_name_H-M   'P 1'
#
loop_
_entity.id
_entity.type
_entity.pdbx_description
1 polymer ?
#
loop_
_entity_poly.entity_id
_entity_poly.type
_entity_poly.pdbx_seq_one_letter_code
_entity_poly.pdbx_strand_id
1 'polypeptide(L)'
;MNDKKKEDKAILSDHKKIGKKLIPPFLQMPNVEQISFAETVLPSLIWLSAIFIRHPDNEAVRKSLDFLKKCTDILKEPNALVFMNNFEQLNNEQKLKIMTELDEDLVCFLRENLIHQHVLLTQYPLSFLFNNYTGNCDKNKAILMLREDVAALLNRRSLIATKVQTTAFVSMCTSGKLKLSSSINMPDLNSIFIDPDSDDSKKVASMMRASMNINAGFKDEAGDNSWAEHFWHEAFLLEECT
;
A
#
# COMPACT_ATOMS: atom_id res chain seq x y z
N MET A 1 -8.97 48.01 26.22
CA MET A 1 -8.00 46.93 25.94
C MET A 1 -8.23 45.84 26.99
N ASN A 2 -8.82 44.71 26.61
CA ASN A 2 -8.99 43.56 27.49
C ASN A 2 -8.16 42.41 26.91
N ASP A 3 -7.01 42.15 27.51
CA ASP A 3 -6.17 41.00 27.21
C ASP A 3 -6.82 39.72 27.73
N LYS A 4 -7.29 38.87 26.81
CA LYS A 4 -7.68 37.50 27.14
C LYS A 4 -6.41 36.66 27.34
N LYS A 5 -6.22 36.17 28.58
CA LYS A 5 -5.30 35.06 28.89
C LYS A 5 -5.61 33.87 27.99
N LYS A 6 -4.62 33.43 27.21
CA LYS A 6 -4.64 32.14 26.51
C LYS A 6 -4.49 31.04 27.56
N GLU A 7 -5.53 30.22 27.75
CA GLU A 7 -5.41 28.98 28.51
C GLU A 7 -4.56 27.99 27.71
N ASP A 8 -3.46 27.52 28.30
CA ASP A 8 -2.65 26.44 27.75
C ASP A 8 -3.48 25.15 27.75
N LYS A 9 -4.04 24.80 26.58
CA LYS A 9 -4.70 23.50 26.38
C LYS A 9 -3.69 22.40 26.67
N ALA A 10 -4.00 21.56 27.67
CA ALA A 10 -3.21 20.38 27.98
C ALA A 10 -3.04 19.50 26.74
N ILE A 11 -1.81 19.05 26.50
CA ILE A 11 -1.46 18.16 25.38
C ILE A 11 -2.35 16.90 25.49
N LEU A 12 -3.09 16.57 24.42
CA LEU A 12 -4.09 15.48 24.33
C LEU A 12 -5.48 15.75 24.94
N SER A 13 -5.88 17.00 25.20
CA SER A 13 -7.24 17.34 25.71
C SER A 13 -8.39 16.73 24.90
N ASP A 14 -8.16 16.53 23.60
CA ASP A 14 -9.19 16.10 22.66
C ASP A 14 -9.28 14.56 22.54
N HIS A 15 -8.47 13.81 23.30
CA HIS A 15 -8.46 12.33 23.31
C HIS A 15 -9.39 11.77 24.40
N LYS A 16 -10.19 10.76 24.05
CA LYS A 16 -11.06 10.04 25.00
C LYS A 16 -10.30 8.89 25.64
N LYS A 17 -10.16 8.87 26.96
CA LYS A 17 -9.52 7.76 27.68
C LYS A 17 -10.52 6.62 27.88
N ILE A 18 -10.22 5.43 27.33
CA ILE A 18 -10.96 4.19 27.61
C ILE A 18 -10.00 3.20 28.30
N GLY A 19 -10.24 2.96 29.59
CA GLY A 19 -9.33 2.19 30.44
C GLY A 19 -7.94 2.84 30.53
N LYS A 20 -6.90 2.13 30.09
CA LYS A 20 -5.52 2.65 29.99
C LYS A 20 -5.17 3.26 28.63
N LYS A 21 -6.06 3.15 27.63
CA LYS A 21 -5.80 3.59 26.25
C LYS A 21 -6.40 4.98 26.01
N LEU A 22 -5.62 5.86 25.37
CA LEU A 22 -6.11 7.16 24.87
C LEU A 22 -6.59 6.97 23.43
N ILE A 23 -7.84 7.35 23.16
CA ILE A 23 -8.47 7.27 21.85
C ILE A 23 -8.45 8.67 21.22
N PRO A 24 -7.72 8.88 20.11
CA PRO A 24 -7.68 10.17 19.43
C PRO A 24 -9.06 10.56 18.90
N PRO A 25 -9.37 11.87 18.82
CA PRO A 25 -10.68 12.38 18.38
C PRO A 25 -11.09 11.88 16.99
N PHE A 26 -10.13 11.60 16.11
CA PHE A 26 -10.41 11.01 14.79
C PHE A 26 -11.01 9.60 14.86
N LEU A 27 -10.56 8.75 15.79
CA LEU A 27 -11.11 7.40 16.00
C LEU A 27 -12.45 7.41 16.76
N GLN A 28 -12.97 8.60 17.08
CA GLN A 28 -14.29 8.76 17.69
C GLN A 28 -15.37 9.12 16.65
N MET A 29 -14.98 9.31 15.38
CA MET A 29 -15.92 9.53 14.28
C MET A 29 -16.63 8.21 13.90
N PRO A 30 -17.92 8.25 13.55
CA PRO A 30 -18.63 7.07 13.07
C PRO A 30 -17.94 6.51 11.80
N ASN A 31 -17.93 5.19 11.68
CA ASN A 31 -17.31 4.41 10.58
C ASN A 31 -15.78 4.49 10.49
N VAL A 32 -15.09 5.00 11.51
CA VAL A 32 -13.62 4.97 11.58
C VAL A 32 -13.17 3.87 12.55
N GLU A 33 -12.65 2.77 12.01
CA GLU A 33 -12.07 1.68 12.81
C GLU A 33 -10.54 1.68 12.78
N GLN A 34 -9.94 1.31 13.90
CA GLN A 34 -8.50 1.06 13.96
C GLN A 34 -8.21 -0.32 13.34
N ILE A 35 -7.68 -0.33 12.12
CA ILE A 35 -7.24 -1.56 11.45
C ILE A 35 -5.76 -1.87 11.75
N SER A 36 -5.42 -3.16 11.82
CA SER A 36 -4.04 -3.61 11.93
C SER A 36 -3.37 -3.53 10.56
N PHE A 37 -2.31 -2.72 10.43
CA PHE A 37 -1.57 -2.61 9.16
C PHE A 37 -1.05 -3.97 8.70
N ALA A 38 -0.48 -4.75 9.60
CA ALA A 38 0.07 -6.07 9.28
C ALA A 38 -1.04 -7.01 8.79
N GLU A 39 -2.19 -7.05 9.49
CA GLU A 39 -3.24 -8.00 9.12
C GLU A 39 -3.99 -7.58 7.85
N THR A 40 -4.16 -6.27 7.61
CA THR A 40 -5.09 -5.78 6.58
C THR A 40 -4.43 -5.08 5.39
N VAL A 41 -3.44 -4.21 5.63
CA VAL A 41 -2.87 -3.34 4.58
C VAL A 41 -1.65 -3.97 3.93
N LEU A 42 -0.81 -4.65 4.72
CA LEU A 42 0.41 -5.29 4.27
C LEU A 42 0.16 -6.27 3.12
N PRO A 43 -0.84 -7.19 3.17
CA PRO A 43 -1.12 -8.11 2.07
C PRO A 43 -1.40 -7.38 0.75
N SER A 44 -2.06 -6.23 0.80
CA SER A 44 -2.38 -5.45 -0.40
C SER A 44 -1.20 -4.65 -0.95
N LEU A 45 -0.15 -4.40 -0.15
CA LEU A 45 1.05 -3.66 -0.56
C LEU A 45 2.27 -4.56 -0.79
N ILE A 46 2.13 -5.89 -0.65
CA ILE A 46 3.24 -6.83 -0.73
C ILE A 46 3.95 -6.80 -2.10
N TRP A 47 3.23 -6.51 -3.18
CA TRP A 47 3.82 -6.38 -4.52
C TRP A 47 4.75 -5.17 -4.65
N LEU A 48 4.45 -4.06 -3.97
CA LEU A 48 5.36 -2.91 -3.92
C LEU A 48 6.61 -3.24 -3.11
N SER A 49 6.46 -3.94 -1.98
CA SER A 49 7.61 -4.44 -1.20
C SER A 49 8.55 -5.23 -2.09
N ALA A 50 7.99 -6.13 -2.90
CA ALA A 50 8.76 -6.97 -3.79
C ALA A 50 9.62 -6.17 -4.78
N ILE A 51 9.06 -5.11 -5.33
CA ILE A 51 9.74 -4.23 -6.28
C ILE A 51 10.82 -3.41 -5.56
N PHE A 52 10.50 -2.82 -4.40
CA PHE A 52 11.43 -1.97 -3.64
C PHE A 52 12.63 -2.70 -3.06
N ILE A 53 12.50 -3.99 -2.73
CA ILE A 53 13.62 -4.80 -2.25
C ILE A 53 14.61 -5.09 -3.38
N ARG A 54 14.12 -5.21 -4.61
CA ARG A 54 14.89 -5.75 -5.75
C ARG A 54 15.42 -4.68 -6.70
N HIS A 55 14.93 -3.44 -6.59
CA HIS A 55 15.28 -2.34 -7.48
C HIS A 55 15.66 -1.07 -6.74
N PRO A 56 16.51 -0.22 -7.35
CA PRO A 56 16.73 1.13 -6.86
C PRO A 56 15.43 1.93 -6.74
N ASP A 57 15.37 2.83 -5.76
CA ASP A 57 14.14 3.57 -5.42
C ASP A 57 13.50 4.30 -6.62
N ASN A 58 14.32 4.94 -7.46
CA ASN A 58 13.85 5.69 -8.61
C ASN A 58 13.16 4.79 -9.65
N GLU A 59 13.69 3.59 -9.87
CA GLU A 59 13.10 2.61 -10.78
C GLU A 59 11.84 1.99 -10.18
N ALA A 60 11.89 1.60 -8.90
CA ALA A 60 10.75 1.07 -8.17
C ALA A 60 9.56 2.04 -8.21
N VAL A 61 9.76 3.29 -7.80
CA VAL A 61 8.73 4.34 -7.82
C VAL A 61 8.20 4.54 -9.24
N ARG A 62 9.08 4.72 -10.22
CA ARG A 62 8.68 5.04 -11.60
C ARG A 62 7.85 3.91 -12.21
N LYS A 63 8.32 2.66 -12.15
CA LYS A 63 7.63 1.51 -12.76
C LYS A 63 6.31 1.21 -12.06
N SER A 64 6.27 1.28 -10.72
CA SER A 64 5.02 1.08 -9.97
C SER A 64 3.98 2.17 -10.28
N LEU A 65 4.37 3.45 -10.29
CA LEU A 65 3.44 4.54 -10.60
C LEU A 65 3.01 4.55 -12.06
N ASP A 66 3.88 4.20 -13.00
CA ASP A 66 3.54 4.09 -14.42
C ASP A 66 2.49 3.00 -14.66
N PHE A 67 2.65 1.83 -14.03
CA PHE A 67 1.64 0.76 -14.06
C PHE A 67 0.28 1.25 -13.55
N LEU A 68 0.24 1.84 -12.35
CA LEU A 68 -1.00 2.28 -11.72
C LEU A 68 -1.66 3.44 -12.47
N LYS A 69 -0.86 4.34 -13.04
CA LYS A 69 -1.35 5.42 -13.90
C LYS A 69 -1.96 4.87 -15.18
N LYS A 70 -1.28 3.95 -15.87
CA LYS A 70 -1.83 3.30 -17.08
C LYS A 70 -3.14 2.58 -16.78
N CYS A 71 -3.22 1.82 -15.68
CA CYS A 71 -4.49 1.22 -15.26
C CYS A 71 -5.60 2.27 -15.09
N THR A 72 -5.29 3.40 -14.44
CA THR A 72 -6.25 4.50 -14.25
C THR A 72 -6.70 5.10 -15.59
N ASP A 73 -5.77 5.36 -16.51
CA ASP A 73 -6.07 5.93 -17.83
C ASP A 73 -6.94 4.98 -18.67
N ILE A 74 -6.68 3.67 -18.58
CA ILE A 74 -7.41 2.61 -19.30
C ILE A 74 -8.84 2.45 -18.77
N LEU A 75 -9.01 2.47 -17.45
CA LEU A 75 -10.30 2.33 -16.76
C LEU A 75 -11.13 3.62 -16.81
N LYS A 76 -10.47 4.77 -16.96
CA LYS A 76 -11.09 6.11 -17.02
C LYS A 76 -11.87 6.48 -15.76
N GLU A 77 -11.48 5.94 -14.60
CA GLU A 77 -12.10 6.23 -13.32
C GLU A 77 -11.07 6.30 -12.18
N PRO A 78 -11.31 7.15 -11.16
CA PRO A 78 -10.46 7.18 -9.98
C PRO A 78 -10.48 5.83 -9.24
N ASN A 79 -9.30 5.32 -8.89
CA ASN A 79 -9.17 4.01 -8.27
C ASN A 79 -8.00 3.96 -7.27
N ALA A 80 -8.04 2.98 -6.36
CA ALA A 80 -6.95 2.70 -5.43
C ALA A 80 -6.25 1.37 -5.77
N LEU A 81 -5.99 1.09 -7.05
CA LEU A 81 -5.37 -0.19 -7.48
C LEU A 81 -3.98 -0.45 -6.88
N VAL A 82 -3.37 0.55 -6.23
CA VAL A 82 -2.16 0.30 -5.44
C VAL A 82 -2.36 -0.73 -4.33
N PHE A 83 -3.57 -0.81 -3.79
CA PHE A 83 -3.98 -1.90 -2.91
C PHE A 83 -4.46 -3.06 -3.77
N MET A 84 -3.70 -4.15 -3.74
CA MET A 84 -3.85 -5.25 -4.68
C MET A 84 -5.25 -5.90 -4.68
N ASN A 85 -5.92 -5.93 -3.52
CA ASN A 85 -7.29 -6.43 -3.39
C ASN A 85 -8.29 -5.70 -4.31
N ASN A 86 -8.03 -4.45 -4.71
CA ASN A 86 -8.92 -3.73 -5.61
C ASN A 86 -8.87 -4.27 -7.05
N PHE A 87 -7.86 -5.07 -7.43
CA PHE A 87 -7.86 -5.79 -8.70
C PHE A 87 -8.88 -6.93 -8.75
N GLU A 88 -9.35 -7.43 -7.60
CA GLU A 88 -10.38 -8.49 -7.56
C GLU A 88 -11.74 -7.98 -8.08
N GLN A 89 -11.98 -6.68 -7.97
CA GLN A 89 -13.21 -6.03 -8.42
C GLN A 89 -13.25 -5.81 -9.94
N LEU A 90 -12.09 -5.87 -10.59
CA LEU A 90 -12.04 -5.73 -12.04
C LEU A 90 -12.57 -7.00 -12.71
N ASN A 91 -13.48 -6.80 -13.66
CA ASN A 91 -13.99 -7.89 -14.49
C ASN A 91 -12.93 -8.34 -15.51
N ASN A 92 -13.20 -9.45 -16.19
CA ASN A 92 -12.26 -10.03 -17.17
C ASN A 92 -11.99 -9.11 -18.36
N GLU A 93 -12.97 -8.32 -18.79
CA GLU A 93 -12.81 -7.36 -19.89
C GLU A 93 -11.83 -6.24 -19.49
N GLN A 94 -12.00 -5.67 -18.29
CA GLN A 94 -11.09 -4.66 -17.74
C GLN A 94 -9.67 -5.21 -17.58
N LYS A 95 -9.50 -6.42 -17.03
CA LYS A 95 -8.19 -7.08 -16.90
C LYS A 95 -7.52 -7.33 -18.25
N LEU A 96 -8.29 -7.81 -19.23
CA LEU A 96 -7.79 -8.04 -20.59
C LEU A 96 -7.39 -6.73 -21.27
N LYS A 97 -8.21 -5.68 -21.11
CA LYS A 97 -7.92 -4.35 -21.63
C LYS A 97 -6.63 -3.79 -21.02
N ILE A 98 -6.44 -3.93 -19.70
CA ILE A 98 -5.19 -3.55 -19.04
C ILE A 98 -4.01 -4.30 -19.69
N MET A 99 -4.09 -5.63 -19.82
CA MET A 99 -2.98 -6.40 -20.38
C MET A 99 -2.64 -6.09 -21.83
N THR A 100 -3.63 -5.73 -22.63
CA THR A 100 -3.43 -5.44 -24.06
C THR A 100 -2.89 -4.03 -24.31
N GLU A 101 -3.10 -3.09 -23.39
CA GLU A 101 -2.67 -1.70 -23.52
C GLU A 101 -1.40 -1.37 -22.69
N LEU A 102 -0.91 -2.29 -21.85
CA LEU A 102 0.36 -2.13 -21.14
C LEU A 102 1.56 -2.32 -22.07
N ASP A 103 2.62 -1.54 -21.83
CA ASP A 103 3.87 -1.67 -22.56
C ASP A 103 4.55 -3.00 -22.23
N GLU A 104 5.12 -3.68 -23.23
CA GLU A 104 5.78 -4.98 -23.05
C GLU A 104 6.90 -4.92 -22.00
N ASP A 105 7.72 -3.88 -22.02
CA ASP A 105 8.79 -3.65 -21.04
C ASP A 105 8.27 -3.51 -19.59
N LEU A 106 7.06 -2.99 -19.43
CA LEU A 106 6.44 -2.86 -18.11
C LEU A 106 5.83 -4.19 -17.66
N VAL A 107 5.22 -4.93 -18.59
CA VAL A 107 4.68 -6.27 -18.32
C VAL A 107 5.81 -7.23 -17.94
N CYS A 108 6.93 -7.23 -18.67
CA CYS A 108 8.11 -8.03 -18.34
C CYS A 108 8.66 -7.67 -16.95
N PHE A 109 8.83 -6.37 -16.67
CA PHE A 109 9.28 -5.91 -15.36
C PHE A 109 8.36 -6.41 -14.22
N LEU A 110 7.04 -6.29 -14.37
CA LEU A 110 6.09 -6.75 -13.35
C LEU A 110 6.15 -8.27 -13.17
N ARG A 111 6.21 -9.03 -14.27
CA ARG A 111 6.28 -10.50 -14.24
C ARG A 111 7.54 -10.99 -13.55
N GLU A 112 8.70 -10.45 -13.90
CA GLU A 112 9.99 -10.83 -13.31
C GLU A 112 10.03 -10.61 -11.80
N ASN A 113 9.40 -9.53 -11.32
CA ASN A 113 9.44 -9.14 -9.92
C ASN A 113 8.32 -9.72 -9.07
N LEU A 114 7.24 -10.23 -9.67
CA LEU A 114 6.04 -10.67 -8.94
C LEU A 114 5.72 -12.15 -9.15
N ILE A 115 6.46 -12.86 -10.01
CA ILE A 115 6.21 -14.27 -10.31
C ILE A 115 6.18 -15.17 -9.06
N HIS A 116 7.03 -14.91 -8.07
CA HIS A 116 7.06 -15.72 -6.85
C HIS A 116 5.76 -15.61 -6.06
N GLN A 117 5.10 -14.45 -6.06
CA GLN A 117 3.79 -14.29 -5.44
C GLN A 117 2.73 -15.05 -6.22
N HIS A 118 2.75 -14.97 -7.54
CA HIS A 118 1.81 -15.70 -8.41
C HIS A 118 1.93 -17.23 -8.27
N VAL A 119 3.15 -17.77 -8.17
CA VAL A 119 3.38 -19.22 -8.04
C VAL A 119 2.91 -19.76 -6.68
N LEU A 120 2.92 -18.93 -5.64
CA LEU A 120 2.60 -19.35 -4.28
C LEU A 120 1.14 -19.11 -3.88
N LEU A 121 0.51 -18.07 -4.41
CA LEU A 121 -0.80 -17.59 -3.96
C LEU A 121 -1.85 -17.94 -5.01
N THR A 122 -2.77 -18.84 -4.68
CA THR A 122 -3.73 -19.41 -5.65
C THR A 122 -4.73 -18.39 -6.16
N GLN A 123 -5.13 -17.43 -5.32
CA GLN A 123 -6.06 -16.35 -5.68
C GLN A 123 -5.35 -15.00 -5.85
N TYR A 124 -4.14 -15.01 -6.41
CA TYR A 124 -3.37 -13.79 -6.59
C TYR A 124 -4.13 -12.74 -7.44
N PRO A 125 -4.44 -11.53 -6.93
CA PRO A 125 -5.27 -10.56 -7.66
C PRO A 125 -4.64 -10.06 -8.97
N LEU A 126 -3.31 -10.09 -9.05
CA LEU A 126 -2.53 -9.75 -10.24
C LEU A 126 -2.24 -10.95 -11.15
N SER A 127 -2.89 -12.11 -10.93
CA SER A 127 -2.72 -13.32 -11.75
C SER A 127 -2.91 -13.10 -13.25
N PHE A 128 -3.78 -12.16 -13.64
CA PHE A 128 -4.02 -11.81 -15.04
C PHE A 128 -2.75 -11.27 -15.75
N LEU A 129 -1.77 -10.74 -15.02
CA LEU A 129 -0.47 -10.35 -15.56
C LEU A 129 0.28 -11.56 -16.13
N PHE A 130 0.02 -12.77 -15.62
CA PHE A 130 0.76 -13.99 -15.94
C PHE A 130 0.04 -14.88 -16.96
N ASN A 131 -1.05 -14.41 -17.55
CA ASN A 131 -1.72 -15.12 -18.64
C ASN A 131 -0.74 -15.39 -19.79
N ASN A 132 -0.60 -16.68 -20.15
CA ASN A 132 0.34 -17.17 -21.16
C ASN A 132 1.83 -16.91 -20.86
N TYR A 133 2.17 -16.53 -19.63
CA TYR A 133 3.56 -16.40 -19.22
C TYR A 133 4.15 -17.78 -18.89
N THR A 134 5.29 -18.10 -19.50
CA THR A 134 5.97 -19.39 -19.33
C THR A 134 7.12 -19.34 -18.33
N GLY A 135 7.39 -18.16 -17.76
CA GLY A 135 8.38 -18.02 -16.70
C GLY A 135 7.98 -18.86 -15.49
N ASN A 136 8.98 -19.41 -14.80
CA ASN A 136 8.77 -20.19 -13.59
C ASN A 136 9.67 -19.69 -12.46
N CYS A 137 9.24 -19.89 -11.22
CA CYS A 137 10.03 -19.66 -10.02
C CYS A 137 10.05 -20.95 -9.20
N ASP A 138 11.25 -21.42 -8.84
CA ASP A 138 11.37 -22.54 -7.92
C ASP A 138 10.59 -22.26 -6.62
N LYS A 139 9.80 -23.23 -6.15
CA LYS A 139 8.90 -23.02 -5.01
C LYS A 139 9.65 -22.60 -3.74
N ASN A 140 10.80 -23.21 -3.46
CA ASN A 140 11.58 -22.87 -2.26
C ASN A 140 12.16 -21.46 -2.38
N LYS A 141 12.69 -21.11 -3.55
CA LYS A 141 13.13 -19.74 -3.84
C LYS A 141 11.97 -18.74 -3.71
N ALA A 142 10.79 -19.08 -4.22
CA ALA A 142 9.61 -18.23 -4.13
C ALA A 142 9.20 -17.98 -2.67
N ILE A 143 9.24 -19.02 -1.82
CA ILE A 143 8.93 -18.89 -0.38
C ILE A 143 9.92 -17.95 0.30
N LEU A 144 11.22 -18.08 0.02
CA LEU A 144 12.25 -17.18 0.56
C LEU A 144 12.00 -15.72 0.13
N MET A 145 11.67 -15.51 -1.14
CA MET A 145 11.35 -14.18 -1.67
C MET A 145 10.11 -13.58 -1.01
N LEU A 146 9.04 -14.35 -0.84
CA LEU A 146 7.82 -13.88 -0.17
C LEU A 146 8.07 -13.54 1.30
N ARG A 147 8.86 -14.36 2.01
CA ARG A 147 9.24 -14.08 3.41
C ARG A 147 10.01 -12.77 3.54
N GLU A 148 10.91 -12.48 2.60
CA GLU A 148 11.64 -11.22 2.55
C GLU A 148 10.70 -10.03 2.34
N ASP A 149 9.77 -10.14 1.38
CA ASP A 149 8.76 -9.11 1.10
C ASP A 149 7.92 -8.80 2.34
N VAL A 150 7.47 -9.84 3.06
CA VAL A 150 6.66 -9.72 4.27
C VAL A 150 7.48 -9.10 5.40
N ALA A 151 8.69 -9.59 5.64
CA ALA A 151 9.57 -9.09 6.70
C ALA A 151 9.87 -7.60 6.56
N ALA A 152 10.07 -7.12 5.33
CA ALA A 152 10.32 -5.71 5.06
C ALA A 152 9.15 -4.78 5.44
N LEU A 153 7.91 -5.29 5.38
CA LEU A 153 6.69 -4.55 5.73
C LEU A 153 6.21 -4.78 7.16
N LEU A 154 6.55 -5.90 7.81
CA LEU A 154 6.14 -6.19 9.19
C LEU A 154 6.57 -5.07 10.15
N ASN A 155 7.81 -4.59 10.01
CA ASN A 155 8.21 -3.35 10.65
C ASN A 155 7.74 -2.16 9.81
N ARG A 156 6.52 -1.69 10.08
CA ARG A 156 5.91 -0.52 9.42
C ARG A 156 6.75 0.77 9.48
N ARG A 157 7.72 0.84 10.40
CA ARG A 157 8.63 2.00 10.57
C ARG A 157 9.95 1.85 9.81
N SER A 158 10.17 0.72 9.13
CA SER A 158 11.35 0.54 8.30
C SER A 158 11.36 1.55 7.16
N LEU A 159 12.55 1.78 6.61
CA LEU A 159 12.71 2.66 5.45
C LEU A 159 11.93 2.12 4.24
N ILE A 160 12.01 0.81 3.97
CA ILE A 160 11.27 0.16 2.88
C ILE A 160 9.76 0.31 3.08
N ALA A 161 9.24 0.02 4.27
CA ALA A 161 7.82 0.18 4.55
C ALA A 161 7.37 1.64 4.40
N THR A 162 8.22 2.61 4.73
CA THR A 162 7.90 4.03 4.56
C THR A 162 7.89 4.42 3.09
N LYS A 163 8.85 3.96 2.29
CA LYS A 163 8.89 4.16 0.84
C LYS A 163 7.66 3.57 0.15
N VAL A 164 7.31 2.33 0.46
CA VAL A 164 6.11 1.65 -0.04
C VAL A 164 4.84 2.43 0.29
N GLN A 165 4.67 2.84 1.57
CA GLN A 165 3.51 3.65 1.98
C GLN A 165 3.48 5.01 1.27
N THR A 166 4.64 5.62 1.04
CA THR A 166 4.77 6.90 0.30
C THR A 166 4.34 6.73 -1.16
N THR A 167 4.82 5.69 -1.84
CA THR A 167 4.42 5.38 -3.21
C THR A 167 2.93 5.06 -3.32
N ALA A 168 2.37 4.33 -2.35
CA ALA A 168 0.94 4.07 -2.29
C ALA A 168 0.12 5.36 -2.15
N PHE A 169 0.56 6.25 -1.26
CA PHE A 169 -0.07 7.56 -1.08
C PHE A 169 -0.02 8.40 -2.36
N VAL A 170 1.16 8.52 -2.98
CA VAL A 170 1.35 9.26 -4.24
C VAL A 170 0.45 8.69 -5.33
N SER A 171 0.39 7.35 -5.46
CA SER A 171 -0.45 6.69 -6.45
C SER A 171 -1.92 7.08 -6.29
N MET A 172 -2.45 7.10 -5.07
CA MET A 172 -3.84 7.49 -4.84
C MET A 172 -4.11 8.96 -5.19
N CYS A 173 -3.14 9.83 -4.97
CA CYS A 173 -3.24 11.22 -5.41
C CYS A 173 -3.25 11.33 -6.93
N THR A 174 -2.33 10.64 -7.61
CA THR A 174 -2.21 10.71 -9.07
C THR A 174 -3.34 9.99 -9.80
N SER A 175 -3.94 8.95 -9.20
CA SER A 175 -5.13 8.29 -9.74
C SER A 175 -6.42 9.07 -9.49
N GLY A 176 -6.36 10.21 -8.79
CA GLY A 176 -7.52 11.03 -8.44
C GLY A 176 -8.39 10.46 -7.31
N LYS A 177 -7.98 9.33 -6.71
CA LYS A 177 -8.72 8.69 -5.62
C LYS A 177 -8.62 9.45 -4.31
N LEU A 178 -7.45 10.02 -4.03
CA LEU A 178 -7.22 10.89 -2.88
C LEU A 178 -7.03 12.33 -3.38
N LYS A 179 -7.97 13.21 -3.04
CA LYS A 179 -7.86 14.64 -3.32
C LYS A 179 -7.40 15.38 -2.07
N LEU A 180 -6.34 16.14 -2.20
CA LEU A 180 -5.78 16.94 -1.11
C LEU A 180 -6.28 18.38 -1.22
N SER A 181 -6.66 18.95 -0.09
CA SER A 181 -6.95 20.39 -0.03
C SER A 181 -5.67 21.19 -0.20
N SER A 182 -5.74 22.32 -0.91
CA SER A 182 -4.63 23.27 -1.05
C SER A 182 -4.19 23.89 0.29
N SER A 183 -5.01 23.76 1.34
CA SER A 183 -4.67 24.21 2.70
C SER A 183 -3.75 23.25 3.47
N ILE A 184 -3.50 22.04 2.97
CA ILE A 184 -2.62 21.07 3.62
C ILE A 184 -1.17 21.41 3.27
N ASN A 185 -0.35 21.71 4.28
CA ASN A 185 1.09 21.85 4.11
C ASN A 185 1.73 20.46 4.01
N MET A 186 2.05 20.02 2.80
CA MET A 186 2.64 18.71 2.53
C MET A 186 4.17 18.78 2.64
N PRO A 187 4.83 17.89 3.43
CA PRO A 187 6.28 17.76 3.40
C PRO A 187 6.76 17.28 2.03
N ASP A 188 8.04 17.48 1.72
CA ASP A 188 8.60 16.99 0.45
C ASP A 188 8.69 15.47 0.50
N LEU A 189 7.80 14.80 -0.23
CA LEU A 189 7.75 13.34 -0.30
C LEU A 189 9.03 12.74 -0.88
N ASN A 190 9.84 13.50 -1.62
CA ASN A 190 11.11 13.00 -2.15
C ASN A 190 12.18 12.83 -1.06
N SER A 191 12.03 13.51 0.08
CA SER A 191 13.00 13.44 1.18
C SER A 191 13.25 12.01 1.67
N ILE A 192 12.25 11.12 1.65
CA ILE A 192 12.41 9.71 2.05
C ILE A 192 13.33 8.91 1.11
N PHE A 193 13.51 9.36 -0.12
CA PHE A 193 14.35 8.71 -1.12
C PHE A 193 15.74 9.36 -1.23
N ILE A 194 15.86 10.65 -0.91
CA ILE A 194 17.10 11.42 -1.07
C ILE A 194 17.88 11.54 0.24
N ASP A 195 17.19 11.83 1.35
CA ASP A 195 17.79 12.01 2.68
C ASP A 195 16.88 11.40 3.77
N PRO A 196 16.92 10.07 3.95
CA PRO A 196 16.02 9.35 4.86
C PRO A 196 16.11 9.77 6.32
N ASP A 197 17.23 10.34 6.76
CA ASP A 197 17.48 10.72 8.15
C ASP A 197 17.10 12.19 8.45
N SER A 198 16.76 12.96 7.41
CA SER A 198 16.31 14.35 7.53
C SER A 198 15.05 14.48 8.38
N ASP A 199 14.87 15.66 8.98
CA ASP A 199 13.65 15.98 9.71
C ASP A 199 12.43 16.03 8.79
N ASP A 200 12.61 16.31 7.50
CA ASP A 200 11.53 16.27 6.53
C ASP A 200 11.09 14.83 6.23
N SER A 201 12.04 13.91 6.05
CA SER A 201 11.76 12.47 5.93
C SER A 201 11.00 11.94 7.16
N LYS A 202 11.37 12.37 8.37
CA LYS A 202 10.64 12.00 9.61
C LYS A 202 9.19 12.52 9.61
N LYS A 203 8.93 13.71 9.04
CA LYS A 203 7.57 14.23 8.86
C LYS A 203 6.81 13.42 7.83
N VAL A 204 7.42 13.09 6.68
CA VAL A 204 6.83 12.21 5.65
C VAL A 204 6.44 10.87 6.28
N ALA A 205 7.36 10.21 6.98
CA ALA A 205 7.11 8.92 7.63
C ALA A 205 5.95 9.00 8.65
N SER A 206 5.87 10.09 9.41
CA SER A 206 4.78 10.31 10.35
C SER A 206 3.44 10.53 9.66
N MET A 207 3.42 11.34 8.59
CA MET A 207 2.24 11.56 7.76
C MET A 207 1.76 10.27 7.11
N MET A 208 2.65 9.49 6.46
CA MET A 208 2.30 8.23 5.81
C MET A 208 1.67 7.23 6.80
N ARG A 209 2.23 7.13 8.01
CA ARG A 209 1.66 6.25 9.05
C ARG A 209 0.28 6.70 9.50
N ALA A 210 0.03 8.01 9.55
CA ALA A 210 -1.31 8.53 9.85
C ALA A 210 -2.28 8.26 8.68
N SER A 211 -1.84 8.54 7.45
CA SER A 211 -2.67 8.45 6.24
C SER A 211 -3.00 7.02 5.83
N MET A 212 -2.10 6.04 6.02
CA MET A 212 -2.36 4.66 5.61
C MET A 212 -3.37 3.93 6.53
N ASN A 213 -3.74 4.53 7.68
CA ASN A 213 -4.87 4.05 8.47
C ASN A 213 -6.23 4.47 7.87
N ILE A 214 -6.24 5.33 6.84
CA ILE A 214 -7.45 5.82 6.16
C ILE A 214 -8.12 4.71 5.34
N ASN A 215 -7.50 3.52 5.17
CA ASN A 215 -8.16 2.38 4.52
C ASN A 215 -9.48 1.99 5.22
N ALA A 216 -9.67 2.33 6.50
CA ALA A 216 -10.95 2.21 7.19
C ALA A 216 -12.10 3.00 6.54
N GLY A 217 -11.81 4.13 5.87
CA GLY A 217 -12.78 4.94 5.13
C GLY A 217 -12.99 4.52 3.67
N PHE A 218 -12.16 3.60 3.14
CA PHE A 218 -12.37 2.97 1.82
C PHE A 218 -13.07 1.61 1.93
N LYS A 219 -13.54 1.22 3.12
CA LYS A 219 -14.26 -0.05 3.35
C LYS A 219 -15.49 -0.26 2.47
N ASP A 220 -16.16 0.81 2.02
CA ASP A 220 -17.32 0.68 1.12
C ASP A 220 -16.93 0.28 -0.31
N GLU A 221 -15.64 0.41 -0.66
CA GLU A 221 -15.10 0.04 -1.97
C GLU A 221 -14.08 -1.08 -1.91
N ALA A 222 -13.42 -1.32 -0.77
CA ALA A 222 -12.73 -2.57 -0.54
C ALA A 222 -13.82 -3.62 -0.31
N GLY A 223 -14.16 -4.40 -1.34
CA GLY A 223 -15.00 -5.59 -1.18
C GLY A 223 -14.53 -6.45 0.00
N ASP A 224 -15.37 -7.39 0.46
CA ASP A 224 -15.07 -8.26 1.62
C ASP A 224 -13.58 -8.58 1.68
N ASN A 225 -12.97 -8.32 2.85
CA ASN A 225 -11.52 -8.34 3.18
C ASN A 225 -10.80 -9.68 2.90
N SER A 226 -11.41 -10.53 2.10
CA SER A 226 -11.02 -11.84 1.61
C SER A 226 -9.58 -11.91 1.15
N TRP A 227 -9.03 -10.94 0.41
CA TRP A 227 -7.62 -11.01 -0.01
C TRP A 227 -6.66 -11.10 1.19
N ALA A 228 -6.83 -10.26 2.21
CA ALA A 228 -5.95 -10.26 3.35
C ALA A 228 -6.05 -11.57 4.15
N GLU A 229 -7.27 -12.08 4.32
CA GLU A 229 -7.53 -13.36 4.97
C GLU A 229 -6.96 -14.54 4.18
N HIS A 230 -7.20 -14.58 2.87
CA HIS A 230 -6.65 -15.59 1.95
C HIS A 230 -5.12 -15.55 1.94
N PHE A 231 -4.51 -14.37 1.83
CA PHE A 231 -3.07 -14.21 1.87
C PHE A 231 -2.46 -14.81 3.13
N TRP A 232 -3.00 -14.48 4.30
CA TRP A 232 -2.48 -15.01 5.57
C TRP A 232 -2.74 -16.50 5.73
N HIS A 233 -3.88 -17.00 5.25
CA HIS A 233 -4.17 -18.42 5.24
C HIS A 233 -3.17 -19.20 4.38
N GLU A 234 -2.92 -18.75 3.14
CA GLU A 234 -1.95 -19.38 2.25
C GLU A 234 -0.52 -19.26 2.80
N ALA A 235 -0.14 -18.09 3.32
CA ALA A 235 1.17 -17.90 3.94
C ALA A 235 1.41 -18.83 5.12
N PHE A 236 0.38 -19.06 5.95
CA PHE A 236 0.45 -20.02 7.05
C PHE A 236 0.67 -21.46 6.55
N LEU A 237 -0.06 -21.89 5.53
CA LEU A 237 0.09 -23.23 4.94
C LEU A 237 1.48 -23.44 4.29
N LEU A 238 2.14 -22.38 3.85
CA LEU A 238 3.51 -22.45 3.32
C LEU A 238 4.57 -22.73 4.41
N GLU A 239 4.32 -22.33 5.66
CA GLU A 239 5.23 -22.62 6.79
C GLU A 239 5.15 -24.07 7.27
N GLU A 240 3.99 -24.74 7.11
CA GLU A 240 3.82 -26.14 7.52
C GLU A 240 4.52 -27.15 6.58
N CYS A 241 5.10 -26.69 5.47
CA CYS A 241 5.84 -27.53 4.51
C CYS A 241 7.37 -27.57 4.74
N THR A 242 7.88 -27.15 5.91
CA THR A 242 9.31 -27.23 6.27
C THR A 242 9.60 -28.04 7.52
#